data_AF-A0A843SQX9-F1
#
_entry.id   AF-A0A843SQX9-F1
#
_cell.length_a   1.000
_cell.length_b   1.000
_cell.length_c   1.000
_cell.angle_alpha   90.00
_cell.angle_beta   90.00
_cell.angle_gamma   90.00
#
_symmetry.space_group_name_H-M   'P 1'
#
loop_
_entity.id
_entity.type
_entity.pdbx_description
1 polymer ?
#
loop_
_entity_poly.entity_id
_entity_poly.type
_entity_poly.pdbx_seq_one_letter_code
_entity_poly.pdbx_strand_id
1 'polypeptide(L)'
;MVVLIAALIVAGAVAWAGSQVAREIRSGRRSRATADEERVAQIIGVFAPGIAAAADDPRALLVWQPVASAARELFPHEFGALDQAFGRTFPFTLEQMQAAHARWTTDWLGWERTHDGECKLKAAAIEEELGERTASPYGRARLEAVEREKLERYQRRYEEYTRTSKALQGLIQTSTAARE
;
A
#
# COMPACT_ATOMS: atom_id res chain seq x y z
N MET A 1 21.24 -65.99 -28.89
CA MET A 1 21.51 -65.62 -27.48
C MET A 1 22.33 -64.35 -27.32
N VAL A 2 23.47 -64.19 -28.00
CA VAL A 2 24.36 -63.01 -27.85
C VAL A 2 23.67 -61.67 -28.15
N VAL A 3 22.87 -61.60 -29.22
CA VAL A 3 22.14 -60.37 -29.60
C VAL A 3 21.09 -59.95 -28.56
N LEU A 4 20.40 -60.90 -27.93
CA LEU A 4 19.43 -60.64 -26.85
C LEU A 4 20.11 -60.09 -25.61
N ILE A 5 21.29 -60.62 -25.26
CA ILE A 5 22.09 -60.13 -24.14
C ILE A 5 22.60 -58.71 -24.42
N ALA A 6 23.11 -58.45 -25.62
CA ALA A 6 23.55 -57.12 -26.02
C ALA A 6 22.41 -56.08 -25.98
N ALA A 7 21.22 -56.45 -26.45
CA ALA A 7 20.04 -55.58 -26.41
C ALA A 7 19.61 -55.25 -24.96
N LEU A 8 19.64 -56.24 -24.05
CA LEU A 8 19.33 -56.03 -22.63
C LEU A 8 20.35 -55.12 -21.94
N ILE A 9 21.64 -55.27 -22.26
CA ILE A 9 22.71 -54.41 -21.71
C ILE A 9 22.51 -52.97 -22.17
N VAL A 10 22.24 -52.74 -23.46
CA VAL A 10 21.99 -51.40 -24.00
C VAL A 10 20.73 -50.78 -23.39
N ALA A 11 19.63 -51.54 -23.28
CA ALA A 11 18.40 -51.07 -22.65
C ALA A 11 18.61 -50.69 -21.18
N GLY A 12 19.36 -51.50 -20.43
CA GLY A 12 19.74 -51.22 -19.04
C GLY A 12 20.59 -49.95 -18.92
N ALA A 13 21.57 -49.76 -19.79
CA ALA A 13 22.41 -48.56 -19.82
C ALA A 13 21.62 -47.29 -20.12
N VAL A 14 20.69 -47.34 -21.09
CA VAL A 14 19.82 -46.21 -21.44
C VAL A 14 18.85 -45.88 -20.30
N ALA A 15 18.24 -46.89 -19.68
CA ALA A 15 17.35 -46.69 -18.54
C ALA A 15 18.10 -46.11 -17.33
N TRP A 16 19.32 -46.58 -17.07
CA TRP A 16 20.17 -46.06 -16.01
C TRP A 16 20.56 -44.61 -16.25
N ALA A 17 21.02 -44.26 -17.46
CA ALA A 17 21.34 -42.88 -17.84
C ALA A 17 20.12 -41.95 -17.72
N GLY A 18 18.94 -42.39 -18.19
CA GLY A 18 17.69 -41.63 -18.05
C GLY A 18 17.30 -41.40 -16.58
N SER A 19 17.54 -42.40 -15.72
CA SER A 19 17.26 -42.28 -14.28
C SER A 19 18.17 -41.27 -13.57
N GLN A 20 19.44 -41.15 -13.99
CA GLN A 20 20.39 -40.19 -13.44
C GLN A 20 20.00 -38.75 -13.81
N VAL A 21 19.69 -38.51 -15.09
CA VAL A 21 19.21 -37.20 -15.57
C VAL A 21 17.92 -36.80 -14.85
N ALA A 22 16.99 -37.73 -14.66
CA ALA A 22 15.74 -37.45 -13.98
C ALA A 22 15.92 -37.18 -12.47
N ARG A 23 16.95 -37.74 -11.83
CA ARG A 23 17.31 -37.43 -10.43
C ARG A 23 17.91 -36.04 -10.32
N GLU A 24 18.81 -35.66 -11.22
CA GLU A 24 19.46 -34.34 -11.22
C GLU A 24 18.47 -33.21 -11.48
N ILE A 25 17.52 -33.42 -12.39
CA ILE A 25 16.43 -32.47 -12.63
C ILE A 25 15.54 -32.35 -11.37
N ARG A 26 15.31 -33.45 -10.64
CA ARG A 26 14.50 -33.45 -9.41
C ARG A 26 15.22 -32.79 -8.23
N SER A 27 16.52 -33.04 -8.04
CA SER A 27 17.33 -32.40 -7.00
C SER A 27 17.45 -30.89 -7.25
N GLY A 28 17.69 -30.49 -8.50
CA GLY A 28 17.70 -29.09 -8.93
C GLY A 28 16.34 -28.41 -8.71
N ARG A 29 15.23 -29.07 -9.06
CA ARG A 29 13.87 -28.55 -8.76
C ARG A 29 13.63 -28.39 -7.28
N ARG A 30 14.03 -29.36 -6.46
CA ARG A 30 13.80 -29.31 -5.01
C ARG A 30 14.58 -28.18 -4.35
N SER A 31 15.82 -27.96 -4.77
CA SER A 31 16.67 -26.86 -4.28
C SER A 31 16.13 -25.49 -4.70
N ARG A 32 15.57 -25.38 -5.92
CA ARG A 32 14.87 -24.16 -6.36
C ARG A 32 13.60 -23.93 -5.57
N ALA A 33 12.79 -24.97 -5.35
CA ALA A 33 11.55 -24.86 -4.57
C ALA A 33 11.81 -24.35 -3.15
N THR A 34 12.84 -24.87 -2.46
CA THR A 34 13.23 -24.36 -1.13
C THR A 34 13.72 -22.91 -1.18
N ALA A 35 14.51 -22.54 -2.20
CA ALA A 35 14.97 -21.16 -2.35
C ALA A 35 13.82 -20.18 -2.66
N ASP A 36 12.81 -20.63 -3.40
CA ASP A 36 11.62 -19.86 -3.72
C ASP A 36 10.73 -19.70 -2.47
N GLU A 37 10.54 -20.74 -1.67
CA GLU A 37 9.84 -20.67 -0.37
C GLU A 37 10.52 -19.68 0.60
N GLU A 38 11.85 -19.72 0.69
CA GLU A 38 12.63 -18.76 1.50
C GLU A 38 12.46 -17.32 1.01
N ARG A 39 12.52 -17.10 -0.32
CA ARG A 39 12.28 -15.76 -0.90
C ARG A 39 10.86 -15.27 -0.65
N VAL A 40 9.85 -16.13 -0.79
CA VAL A 40 8.45 -15.81 -0.49
C VAL A 40 8.30 -15.38 0.96
N ALA A 41 8.91 -16.10 1.90
CA ALA A 41 8.89 -15.74 3.32
C ALA A 41 9.58 -14.39 3.58
N GLN A 42 10.70 -14.12 2.91
CA GLN A 42 11.40 -12.82 3.00
C GLN A 42 10.55 -11.68 2.45
N ILE A 43 9.89 -11.86 1.29
CA ILE A 43 9.00 -10.86 0.70
C ILE A 43 7.85 -10.54 1.68
N ILE A 44 7.23 -11.56 2.28
CA ILE A 44 6.20 -11.35 3.31
C ILE A 44 6.78 -10.54 4.48
N GLY A 45 7.96 -10.90 4.97
CA GLY A 45 8.63 -10.20 6.07
C GLY A 45 8.93 -8.72 5.77
N VAL A 46 9.33 -8.41 4.53
CA VAL A 46 9.62 -7.04 4.09
C VAL A 46 8.35 -6.19 4.03
N PHE A 47 7.24 -6.74 3.54
CA PHE A 47 6.00 -5.98 3.37
C PHE A 47 5.06 -6.00 4.57
N ALA A 48 5.25 -6.90 5.54
CA ALA A 48 4.41 -6.97 6.74
C ALA A 48 4.29 -5.62 7.49
N PRO A 49 5.38 -4.85 7.74
CA PRO A 49 5.28 -3.52 8.35
C PRO A 49 4.48 -2.53 7.49
N GLY A 50 4.65 -2.58 6.16
CA GLY A 50 3.91 -1.72 5.24
C GLY A 50 2.41 -2.03 5.22
N ILE A 51 2.04 -3.31 5.28
CA ILE A 51 0.65 -3.76 5.39
C ILE A 51 0.02 -3.27 6.69
N ALA A 52 0.71 -3.42 7.82
CA ALA A 52 0.24 -2.92 9.11
C ALA A 52 0.08 -1.39 9.08
N ALA A 53 1.09 -0.66 8.61
CA ALA A 53 1.06 0.80 8.55
C ALA A 53 -0.05 1.34 7.63
N ALA A 54 -0.33 0.67 6.50
CA ALA A 54 -1.38 1.09 5.56
C ALA A 54 -2.81 0.88 6.10
N ALA A 55 -2.98 -0.04 7.06
CA ALA A 55 -4.26 -0.19 7.75
C ALA A 55 -4.60 1.07 8.55
N ASP A 56 -3.62 1.64 9.24
CA ASP A 56 -3.80 2.80 10.13
C ASP A 56 -3.67 4.14 9.38
N ASP A 57 -2.63 4.30 8.56
CA ASP A 57 -2.31 5.54 7.85
C ASP A 57 -2.31 5.35 6.32
N PRO A 58 -3.26 5.96 5.60
CA PRO A 58 -3.30 5.94 4.13
C PRO A 58 -1.98 6.36 3.47
N ARG A 59 -1.19 7.24 4.11
CA ARG A 59 0.08 7.74 3.57
C ARG A 59 1.15 6.66 3.47
N ALA A 60 1.05 5.59 4.26
CA ALA A 60 1.98 4.47 4.15
C ALA A 60 1.95 3.82 2.75
N LEU A 61 0.78 3.81 2.09
CA LEU A 61 0.66 3.31 0.71
C LEU A 61 1.49 4.11 -0.29
N LEU A 62 1.68 5.42 -0.07
CA LEU A 62 2.50 6.27 -0.93
C LEU A 62 3.97 5.88 -0.93
N VAL A 63 4.43 5.23 0.15
CA VAL A 63 5.79 4.73 0.28
C VAL A 63 5.89 3.29 -0.20
N TRP A 64 4.97 2.43 0.27
CA TRP A 64 5.10 1.00 0.09
C TRP A 64 4.58 0.47 -1.25
N GLN A 65 3.60 1.13 -1.88
CA GLN A 65 3.07 0.66 -3.17
C GLN A 65 4.10 0.77 -4.31
N PRO A 66 4.85 1.87 -4.48
CA PRO A 66 5.90 1.92 -5.49
C PRO A 66 6.99 0.85 -5.28
N VAL A 67 7.34 0.57 -4.02
CA VAL A 67 8.29 -0.50 -3.67
C VAL A 67 7.72 -1.87 -4.03
N ALA A 68 6.43 -2.10 -3.76
CA ALA A 68 5.75 -3.33 -4.16
C ALA A 68 5.72 -3.52 -5.68
N SER A 69 5.42 -2.46 -6.44
CA SER A 69 5.46 -2.50 -7.91
C SER A 69 6.85 -2.87 -8.43
N ALA A 70 7.91 -2.22 -7.94
CA ALA A 70 9.28 -2.52 -8.35
C ALA A 70 9.71 -3.95 -7.95
N ALA A 71 9.38 -4.38 -6.73
CA ALA A 71 9.68 -5.74 -6.27
C ALA A 71 8.97 -6.80 -7.11
N ARG A 72 7.75 -6.52 -7.56
CA ARG A 72 6.96 -7.41 -8.40
C ARG A 72 7.53 -7.56 -9.81
N GLU A 73 8.13 -6.51 -10.37
CA GLU A 73 8.87 -6.59 -11.63
C GLU A 73 10.15 -7.44 -11.50
N LEU A 74 10.82 -7.37 -10.35
CA LEU A 74 12.06 -8.12 -10.09
C LEU A 74 11.80 -9.61 -9.76
N PHE A 75 10.70 -9.91 -9.08
CA PHE A 75 10.36 -11.26 -8.59
C PHE A 75 8.95 -11.69 -9.03
N PRO A 76 8.65 -11.73 -10.33
CA PRO A 76 7.28 -11.93 -10.83
C PRO A 76 6.71 -13.31 -10.47
N HIS A 77 7.55 -14.35 -10.38
CA HIS A 77 7.10 -15.71 -10.05
C HIS A 77 6.69 -15.81 -8.57
N GLU A 78 7.50 -15.26 -7.67
CA GLU A 78 7.23 -15.24 -6.22
C GLU A 78 5.97 -14.44 -5.90
N PHE A 79 5.80 -13.26 -6.51
CA PHE A 79 4.57 -12.48 -6.37
C PHE A 79 3.35 -13.17 -6.99
N GLY A 80 3.52 -13.90 -8.11
CA GLY A 80 2.45 -14.73 -8.67
C GLY A 80 2.00 -15.84 -7.72
N ALA A 81 2.93 -16.51 -7.05
CA ALA A 81 2.63 -17.52 -6.03
C ALA A 81 1.92 -16.90 -4.81
N LEU A 82 2.37 -15.73 -4.35
CA LEU A 82 1.73 -14.97 -3.27
C LEU A 82 0.30 -14.57 -3.64
N ASP A 83 0.09 -14.06 -4.85
CA ASP A 83 -1.25 -13.68 -5.32
C ASP A 83 -2.22 -14.87 -5.34
N GLN A 84 -1.75 -16.04 -5.79
CA GLN A 84 -2.55 -17.27 -5.76
C GLN A 84 -2.84 -17.71 -4.32
N ALA A 85 -1.85 -17.65 -3.43
CA ALA A 85 -2.01 -18.04 -2.04
C ALA A 85 -2.98 -17.13 -1.27
N PHE A 86 -2.92 -15.81 -1.51
CA PHE A 86 -3.81 -14.84 -0.88
C PHE A 86 -5.15 -14.65 -1.61
N GLY A 87 -5.30 -15.18 -2.83
CA GLY A 87 -6.48 -14.99 -3.68
C GLY A 87 -6.68 -13.55 -4.15
N ARG A 88 -5.66 -12.70 -4.04
CA ARG A 88 -5.70 -11.26 -4.34
C ARG A 88 -4.29 -10.74 -4.59
N THR A 89 -4.17 -9.56 -5.18
CA THR A 89 -2.88 -8.90 -5.39
C THR A 89 -2.17 -8.63 -4.07
N PHE A 90 -1.00 -9.23 -3.88
CA PHE A 90 -0.09 -8.95 -2.79
C PHE A 90 0.87 -7.81 -3.15
N PRO A 91 1.26 -6.93 -2.20
CA PRO A 91 0.77 -6.82 -0.82
C PRO A 91 -0.47 -5.92 -0.68
N PHE A 92 -0.70 -5.01 -1.62
CA PHE A 92 -1.81 -4.06 -1.59
C PHE A 92 -2.75 -4.24 -2.77
N THR A 93 -4.04 -4.34 -2.50
CA THR A 93 -5.06 -4.44 -3.54
C THR A 93 -5.53 -3.05 -4.00
N LEU A 94 -6.12 -3.00 -5.21
CA LEU A 94 -6.81 -1.81 -5.71
C LEU A 94 -7.90 -1.33 -4.74
N GLU A 95 -8.68 -2.27 -4.21
CA GLU A 95 -9.74 -1.99 -3.23
C GLU A 95 -9.18 -1.37 -1.94
N GLN A 96 -8.03 -1.84 -1.47
CA GLN A 96 -7.38 -1.26 -0.29
C GLN A 96 -6.91 0.18 -0.56
N MET A 97 -6.36 0.46 -1.74
CA MET A 97 -5.97 1.82 -2.12
C MET A 97 -7.19 2.75 -2.24
N GLN A 98 -8.28 2.28 -2.84
CA GLN A 98 -9.55 3.01 -2.92
C GLN A 98 -10.14 3.26 -1.53
N ALA A 99 -10.14 2.26 -0.65
CA ALA A 99 -10.63 2.40 0.72
C ALA A 99 -9.77 3.38 1.54
N ALA A 100 -8.45 3.37 1.34
CA ALA A 100 -7.56 4.32 1.99
C ALA A 100 -7.79 5.77 1.51
N HIS A 101 -8.04 5.97 0.22
CA HIS A 101 -8.41 7.28 -0.34
C HIS A 101 -9.76 7.78 0.19
N ALA A 102 -10.76 6.90 0.25
CA ALA A 102 -12.08 7.21 0.81
C ALA A 102 -11.98 7.60 2.30
N ARG A 103 -11.26 6.81 3.11
CA ARG A 103 -10.98 7.11 4.53
C ARG A 103 -10.31 8.46 4.71
N TRP A 104 -9.23 8.73 3.95
CA TRP A 104 -8.54 10.01 4.01
C TRP A 104 -9.46 11.21 3.74
N THR A 105 -10.38 11.04 2.78
CA THR A 105 -11.40 12.05 2.47
C THR A 105 -12.42 12.20 3.59
N THR A 106 -12.88 11.11 4.19
CA THR A 106 -13.78 11.14 5.35
C THR A 106 -13.14 11.84 6.55
N ASP A 107 -11.87 11.54 6.84
CA ASP A 107 -11.13 12.16 7.95
C ASP A 107 -10.96 13.66 7.74
N TRP A 108 -10.66 14.09 6.51
CA TRP A 108 -10.62 15.51 6.15
C TRP A 108 -11.96 16.21 6.40
N LEU A 109 -13.07 15.63 5.92
CA LEU A 109 -14.42 16.21 6.12
C LEU A 109 -14.86 16.20 7.59
N GLY A 110 -14.43 15.21 8.37
CA GLY A 110 -14.62 15.18 9.83
C GLY A 110 -13.87 16.31 10.52
N TRP A 111 -12.60 16.49 10.16
CA TRP A 111 -11.77 17.58 10.66
C TRP A 111 -12.33 18.96 10.28
N GLU A 112 -12.74 19.17 9.03
CA GLU A 112 -13.27 20.45 8.55
C GLU A 112 -14.49 20.90 9.34
N ARG A 113 -15.44 19.99 9.60
CA ARG A 113 -16.62 20.29 10.43
C ARG A 113 -16.24 20.66 11.86
N THR A 114 -15.28 19.94 12.45
CA THR A 114 -14.81 20.19 13.81
C THR A 114 -14.11 21.55 13.90
N HIS A 115 -13.20 21.84 12.97
CA HIS A 115 -12.47 23.10 12.88
C HIS A 115 -13.39 24.31 12.69
N ASP A 116 -14.39 24.20 11.80
CA ASP A 116 -15.37 25.27 11.61
C ASP A 116 -16.22 25.49 12.87
N GLY A 117 -16.64 24.42 13.54
CA GLY A 117 -17.36 24.49 14.81
C GLY A 117 -16.55 25.15 15.92
N GLU A 118 -15.28 24.76 16.09
CA GLU A 118 -14.36 25.36 17.06
C GLU A 118 -14.16 26.86 16.82
N CYS A 119 -14.00 27.27 15.56
CA CYS A 119 -13.83 28.69 15.22
C CYS A 119 -15.10 29.50 15.52
N LYS A 120 -16.28 28.96 15.22
CA LYS A 120 -17.57 29.60 15.55
C LYS A 120 -17.77 29.75 17.05
N LEU A 121 -17.44 28.72 17.83
CA LEU A 121 -17.53 28.78 19.29
C LEU A 121 -16.57 29.82 19.87
N LYS A 122 -15.33 29.89 19.37
CA LYS A 122 -14.37 30.93 19.78
C LYS A 122 -14.87 32.34 19.48
N ALA A 123 -15.42 32.57 18.29
CA ALA A 123 -15.97 33.87 17.91
C ALA A 123 -17.15 34.26 18.81
N ALA A 124 -18.11 33.35 19.01
CA ALA A 124 -19.26 33.58 19.89
C ALA A 124 -18.84 33.88 21.34
N ALA A 125 -17.84 33.18 21.87
CA ALA A 125 -17.31 33.45 23.21
C ALA A 125 -16.70 34.86 23.32
N ILE A 126 -16.02 35.35 22.27
CA ILE A 126 -15.49 36.72 22.22
C ILE A 126 -16.63 37.75 22.19
N GLU A 127 -17.67 37.48 21.40
CA GLU A 127 -18.84 38.36 21.31
C GLU A 127 -19.60 38.43 22.65
N GLU A 128 -19.74 37.30 23.34
CA GLU A 128 -20.33 37.23 24.69
C GLU A 128 -19.48 37.96 25.73
N GLU A 129 -18.15 37.76 25.72
CA GLU A 129 -17.21 38.41 26.64
C GLU A 129 -17.23 39.95 26.50
N LEU A 130 -17.36 40.44 25.26
CA LEU A 130 -17.25 41.87 24.96
C LEU A 130 -18.60 42.61 24.92
N GLY A 131 -19.71 41.92 24.66
CA GLY A 131 -21.03 42.52 24.53
C GLY A 131 -21.04 43.70 23.55
N GLU A 132 -21.51 44.88 24.00
CA GLU A 132 -21.51 46.11 23.20
C GLU A 132 -20.11 46.56 22.75
N ARG A 133 -19.05 46.16 23.47
CA ARG A 133 -17.66 46.50 23.12
C ARG A 133 -17.15 45.69 21.93
N THR A 134 -17.90 44.72 21.41
CA THR A 134 -17.55 43.98 20.20
C THR A 134 -17.35 44.91 18.99
N ALA A 135 -18.15 45.98 18.87
CA ALA A 135 -18.05 46.96 17.79
C ALA A 135 -16.80 47.86 17.89
N SER A 136 -16.14 47.87 19.06
CA SER A 136 -14.91 48.65 19.27
C SER A 136 -13.78 48.16 18.35
N PRO A 137 -12.77 49.00 18.07
CA PRO A 137 -11.59 48.57 17.32
C PRO A 137 -10.91 47.34 17.92
N TYR A 138 -10.90 47.22 19.25
CA TYR A 138 -10.33 46.07 19.96
C TYR A 138 -11.16 44.79 19.76
N GLY A 139 -12.49 44.88 19.82
CA GLY A 139 -13.37 43.74 19.59
C GLY A 139 -13.29 43.22 18.16
N ARG A 140 -13.30 44.13 17.18
CA ARG A 140 -13.09 43.79 15.77
C ARG A 140 -11.74 43.11 15.54
N ALA A 141 -10.65 43.64 16.11
CA ALA A 141 -9.33 43.04 16.00
C ALA A 141 -9.27 41.60 16.57
N ARG A 142 -9.99 41.32 17.67
CA ARG A 142 -10.06 39.96 18.24
C ARG A 142 -10.81 38.98 17.33
N LEU A 143 -11.92 39.41 16.73
CA LEU A 143 -12.67 38.57 15.78
C LEU A 143 -11.88 38.33 14.49
N GLU A 144 -11.20 39.36 13.97
CA GLU A 144 -10.29 39.24 12.83
C GLU A 144 -9.14 38.26 13.10
N ALA A 145 -8.62 38.22 14.34
CA ALA A 145 -7.58 37.27 14.73
C ALA A 145 -8.09 35.82 14.67
N VAL A 146 -9.34 35.56 15.09
CA VAL A 146 -9.96 34.22 14.98
C VAL A 146 -10.15 33.82 13.52
N GLU A 147 -10.62 34.74 12.66
CA GLU A 147 -10.79 34.45 11.24
C GLU A 147 -9.44 34.16 10.56
N ARG A 148 -8.39 34.91 10.92
CA ARG A 148 -7.05 34.62 10.41
C ARG A 148 -6.55 33.25 10.85
N GLU A 149 -6.70 32.90 12.13
CA GLU A 149 -6.34 31.57 12.64
C GLU A 149 -7.10 30.46 11.89
N LYS A 150 -8.41 30.67 11.64
CA LYS A 150 -9.25 29.75 10.89
C LYS A 150 -8.69 29.48 9.51
N LEU A 151 -8.38 30.54 8.75
CA LEU A 151 -7.88 30.44 7.38
C LEU A 151 -6.49 29.80 7.32
N GLU A 152 -5.58 30.19 8.21
CA GLU A 152 -4.21 29.65 8.23
C GLU A 152 -4.19 28.14 8.51
N ARG A 153 -4.98 27.67 9.49
CA ARG A 153 -5.11 26.24 9.79
C ARG A 153 -5.78 25.49 8.64
N TYR A 154 -6.83 26.07 8.06
CA TYR A 154 -7.53 25.49 6.92
C TYR A 154 -6.61 25.28 5.73
N GLN A 155 -5.89 26.31 5.31
CA GLN A 155 -4.98 26.26 4.17
C GLN A 155 -3.91 25.18 4.34
N ARG A 156 -3.24 25.16 5.50
CA ARG A 156 -2.20 24.16 5.79
C ARG A 156 -2.72 22.74 5.70
N ARG A 157 -3.89 22.47 6.28
CA ARG A 157 -4.47 21.13 6.30
C ARG A 157 -5.05 20.75 4.93
N TYR A 158 -5.62 21.72 4.20
CA TYR A 158 -6.12 21.53 2.84
C TYR A 158 -5.00 21.18 1.85
N GLU A 159 -3.82 21.80 1.99
CA GLU A 159 -2.63 21.45 1.20
C GLU A 159 -2.21 20.00 1.43
N GLU A 160 -2.16 19.56 2.70
CA GLU A 160 -1.85 18.17 3.05
C GLU A 160 -2.90 17.21 2.46
N TYR A 161 -4.18 17.52 2.66
CA TYR A 161 -5.28 16.73 2.12
C TYR A 161 -5.15 16.56 0.61
N THR A 162 -5.00 17.66 -0.12
CA THR A 162 -4.95 17.69 -1.58
C THR A 162 -3.75 16.92 -2.10
N ARG A 163 -2.57 17.10 -1.49
CA ARG A 163 -1.34 16.41 -1.89
C ARG A 163 -1.49 14.89 -1.74
N THR A 164 -1.92 14.44 -0.57
CA THR A 164 -2.08 13.00 -0.28
C THR A 164 -3.20 12.40 -1.12
N SER A 165 -4.34 13.09 -1.26
CA SER A 165 -5.49 12.63 -2.05
C SER A 165 -5.12 12.42 -3.52
N LYS A 166 -4.41 13.39 -4.14
CA LYS A 166 -3.91 13.24 -5.51
C LYS A 166 -2.89 12.11 -5.66
N ALA A 167 -1.99 11.95 -4.70
CA ALA A 167 -1.00 10.88 -4.74
C ALA A 167 -1.64 9.49 -4.65
N LEU A 168 -2.62 9.31 -3.75
CA LEU A 168 -3.39 8.07 -3.64
C LEU A 168 -4.20 7.79 -4.92
N GLN A 169 -4.82 8.82 -5.49
CA GLN A 169 -5.52 8.70 -6.77
C GLN A 169 -4.57 8.26 -7.90
N GLY A 170 -3.34 8.78 -7.92
CA GLY A 170 -2.32 8.35 -8.87
C GLY A 170 -1.99 6.86 -8.75
N LEU A 171 -1.82 6.35 -7.53
CA LEU A 171 -1.59 4.91 -7.30
C LEU A 171 -2.75 4.05 -7.83
N ILE A 172 -3.99 4.48 -7.58
CA ILE A 172 -5.20 3.81 -8.06
C ILE A 172 -5.20 3.76 -9.60
N GLN A 173 -4.94 4.89 -10.26
CA GLN A 173 -4.91 4.97 -11.73
C GLN A 173 -3.84 4.08 -12.34
N THR A 174 -2.62 4.12 -11.80
CA THR A 174 -1.52 3.26 -12.27
C THR A 174 -1.84 1.78 -12.06
N SER A 175 -2.43 1.41 -10.92
CA SER A 175 -2.82 0.03 -10.65
C SER A 175 -3.98 -0.46 -11.52
N THR A 176 -4.89 0.42 -11.95
CA THR A 176 -5.94 0.06 -12.90
C THR A 176 -5.37 -0.12 -14.31
N ALA A 177 -4.53 0.79 -14.77
CA ALA A 177 -3.91 0.72 -16.10
C ALA A 177 -3.03 -0.53 -16.26
N ALA A 178 -2.37 -1.01 -15.21
CA ALA A 178 -1.57 -2.23 -15.25
C ALA A 178 -2.41 -3.54 -15.35
N ARG A 179 -3.74 -3.45 -15.25
CA ARG A 179 -4.66 -4.60 -15.33
C ARG A 179 -5.40 -4.71 -16.66
N GLU A 180 -5.33 -3.68 -17.50
CA GLU A 180 -5.89 -3.64 -18.86
C GLU A 180 -4.86 -4.17 -19.87
#